data_AF-A0A6M1SGM3-F1
#
_entry.id   AF-A0A6M1SGM3-F1
#
_cell.length_a   1.000
_cell.length_b   1.000
_cell.length_c   1.000
_cell.angle_alpha   90.00
_cell.angle_beta   90.00
_cell.angle_gamma   90.00
#
_symmetry.space_group_name_H-M   'P 1'
#
loop_
_entity.id
_entity.type
_entity.pdbx_description
1 polymer ?
#
loop_
_entity_poly.entity_id
_entity_poly.type
_entity_poly.pdbx_seq_one_letter_code
_entity_poly.pdbx_strand_id
1 'polypeptide(L)' 'MQVNVFISEIEHEGERTQMLVLPTGPEAMIPNHLQHRNWRYFATTDADDQCIGMPKGEVGVALSVAEYLLTTPSVARLS' A
#
# COMPACT_ATOMS: atom_id res chain seq x y z
N MET A 1 -5.02 -5.85 -11.98
CA MET A 1 -4.05 -6.87 -11.48
C MET A 1 -4.25 -6.96 -9.97
N GLN A 2 -4.05 -8.12 -9.34
CA GLN A 2 -4.24 -8.20 -7.89
C GLN A 2 -3.01 -7.71 -7.12
N VAL A 3 -3.28 -7.03 -6.00
CA VAL A 3 -2.26 -6.47 -5.11
C VAL A 3 -2.62 -6.78 -3.66
N ASN A 4 -1.59 -6.94 -2.83
CA ASN A 4 -1.72 -7.00 -1.39
C ASN A 4 -1.51 -5.62 -0.79
N VAL A 5 -2.41 -5.22 0.09
CA VAL A 5 -2.40 -3.93 0.78
C VAL A 5 -2.11 -4.17 2.25
N PHE A 6 -1.12 -3.45 2.77
CA PHE A 6 -0.71 -3.44 4.16
C PHE A 6 -0.81 -2.02 4.71
N ILE A 7 -1.10 -1.92 6.00
CA ILE A 7 -1.23 -0.65 6.71
C ILE A 7 -0.24 -0.67 7.87
N SER A 8 0.54 0.39 8.02
CA SER A 8 1.46 0.53 9.15
C SER A 8 0.70 0.83 10.44
N GLU A 9 1.16 0.26 11.55
CA GLU A 9 0.77 0.76 12.86
C GLU A 9 1.40 2.14 13.10
N ILE A 10 0.74 2.98 13.90
CA ILE A 10 1.27 4.27 14.33
C ILE A 10 1.97 4.01 15.67
N GLU A 11 3.28 4.18 15.72
CA GLU A 11 4.07 3.88 16.93
C GLU A 11 4.34 5.14 17.75
N HIS A 12 4.33 6.31 17.10
CA HIS A 12 4.61 7.60 17.73
C HIS A 12 3.52 8.64 17.47
N GLU A 13 3.31 9.51 18.47
CA GLU A 13 2.40 10.64 18.36
C GLU A 13 2.87 11.60 17.24
N GLY A 14 1.99 11.86 16.27
CA GLY A 14 2.29 12.69 15.09
C GLY A 14 2.69 11.92 13.83
N GLU A 15 2.93 10.61 13.91
CA GLU A 15 3.12 9.78 12.72
C GLU A 15 1.80 9.55 11.98
N ARG A 16 1.90 9.49 10.64
CA ARG A 16 0.77 9.12 9.79
C ARG A 16 0.84 7.64 9.47
N THR A 17 -0.32 6.99 9.49
CA THR A 17 -0.49 5.67 8.90
C THR A 17 0.02 5.66 7.47
N GLN A 18 0.87 4.68 7.14
CA GLN A 18 1.32 4.42 5.79
C GLN A 18 0.58 3.22 5.22
N MET A 19 0.36 3.22 3.91
CA MET A 19 -0.19 2.13 3.15
C MET A 19 0.89 1.61 2.20
N LEU A 20 1.22 0.34 2.33
CA LEU A 20 2.15 -0.36 1.44
C LEU A 20 1.35 -1.29 0.52
N VAL A 21 1.57 -1.14 -0.77
CA VAL A 21 0.95 -1.96 -1.81
C VAL A 21 2.04 -2.79 -2.49
N LEU A 22 1.85 -4.10 -2.51
CA LEU A 22 2.73 -5.06 -3.15
C LEU A 22 1.95 -5.83 -4.23
N PRO A 23 2.59 -6.23 -5.34
CA PRO A 23 1.97 -7.18 -6.26
C PRO A 23 1.63 -8.49 -5.52
N THR A 24 0.67 -9.27 -6.01
CA THR A 24 0.48 -10.65 -5.51
C THR A 24 1.48 -11.59 -6.15
N GLY A 25 2.17 -12.41 -5.35
CA GLY A 25 3.06 -13.46 -5.86
C GLY A 25 4.14 -13.88 -4.86
N PRO A 26 4.89 -14.95 -5.15
CA PRO A 26 5.95 -15.44 -4.27
C PRO A 26 7.12 -14.46 -4.13
N GLU A 27 7.33 -13.61 -5.14
CA GLU A 27 8.38 -12.58 -5.13
C GLU A 27 7.95 -11.31 -4.38
N ALA A 28 6.68 -11.22 -3.96
CA ALA A 28 6.15 -10.05 -3.27
C ALA A 28 6.63 -10.02 -1.82
N MET A 29 7.67 -9.22 -1.57
CA MET A 29 8.27 -9.07 -0.25
C MET A 29 8.27 -7.62 0.18
N ILE A 30 8.04 -7.37 1.48
CA ILE A 30 8.25 -6.05 2.06
C ILE A 30 9.75 -5.70 1.97
N PRO A 31 10.13 -4.59 1.32
CA PRO A 31 11.53 -4.21 1.16
C PRO A 31 12.25 -4.09 2.51
N ASN A 32 13.53 -4.47 2.55
CA ASN A 32 14.33 -4.52 3.80
C ASN A 32 14.29 -3.21 4.60
N HIS A 33 14.34 -2.06 3.92
CA HIS A 33 14.29 -0.75 4.58
C HIS A 33 12.92 -0.39 5.13
N LEU A 34 11.87 -1.15 4.83
CA LEU A 34 10.51 -0.98 5.37
C LEU A 34 10.13 -2.05 6.40
N GLN A 35 10.91 -3.12 6.53
CA GLN A 35 10.63 -4.22 7.48
C GLN A 35 10.72 -3.80 8.97
N HIS A 36 11.32 -2.65 9.27
CA HIS A 36 11.40 -2.12 10.63
C HIS A 36 10.06 -1.60 11.16
N ARG A 37 9.05 -1.43 10.30
CA ARG A 37 7.70 -1.01 10.69
C ARG A 37 6.81 -2.22 10.95
N ASN A 38 5.89 -2.09 11.90
CA ASN A 38 4.83 -3.07 12.08
C ASN A 38 3.76 -2.91 10.99
N TRP A 39 3.69 -3.88 10.09
CA TRP A 39 2.73 -3.93 8.99
C TRP A 39 1.60 -4.90 9.29
N ARG A 40 0.36 -4.42 9.17
CA ARG A 40 -0.83 -5.25 9.24
C ARG A 40 -1.39 -5.45 7.84
N TYR A 41 -1.60 -6.70 7.44
CA TYR A 41 -2.34 -7.02 6.23
C TYR A 41 -3.75 -6.42 6.32
N PHE A 42 -4.17 -5.73 5.27
CA PHE A 42 -5.49 -5.12 5.18
C PHE A 42 -6.39 -5.89 4.21
N ALA A 43 -5.96 -6.05 2.97
CA ALA A 43 -6.73 -6.74 1.94
C ALA A 43 -5.88 -7.18 0.76
N THR A 44 -6.42 -8.10 -0.03
CA THR A 44 -5.99 -8.35 -1.41
C THR A 44 -7.10 -7.83 -2.31
N THR A 45 -6.79 -6.89 -3.18
CA THR A 45 -7.77 -6.25 -4.07
C THR A 45 -7.19 -6.03 -5.47
N ASP A 46 -7.99 -5.51 -6.40
CA ASP A 46 -7.48 -5.06 -7.69
C ASP A 46 -6.72 -3.73 -7.53
N ALA A 47 -5.65 -3.56 -8.29
CA ALA A 47 -4.85 -2.34 -8.33
C ALA A 47 -5.64 -1.08 -8.68
N ASP A 48 -6.80 -1.22 -9.35
CA ASP A 48 -7.70 -0.12 -9.68
C ASP A 48 -8.73 0.18 -8.57
N ASP A 49 -8.65 -0.50 -7.41
CA ASP A 49 -9.58 -0.29 -6.30
C ASP A 49 -9.39 1.10 -5.67
N GLN A 50 -10.51 1.78 -5.46
CA GLN A 50 -10.55 3.12 -4.87
C GLN A 50 -10.02 3.15 -3.44
N CYS A 51 -9.99 2.02 -2.72
CA CYS A 51 -9.46 1.95 -1.36
C CYS A 51 -7.96 2.29 -1.29
N ILE A 52 -7.22 2.13 -2.39
CA ILE A 52 -5.79 2.50 -2.47
C ILE A 52 -5.63 4.03 -2.55
N GLY A 53 -6.67 4.73 -2.99
CA GLY A 53 -6.70 6.20 -3.05
C GLY A 53 -5.85 6.79 -4.19
N MET A 54 -5.57 6.01 -5.22
CA MET A 54 -4.86 6.45 -6.43
C MET A 54 -5.77 6.44 -7.67
N PRO A 55 -5.46 7.24 -8.69
CA PRO A 55 -6.18 7.18 -9.96
C PRO A 55 -6.08 5.80 -10.60
N LYS A 56 -7.13 5.42 -11.33
CA LYS A 56 -7.20 4.14 -12.04
C LYS A 56 -5.99 3.98 -12.98
N GLY A 57 -5.36 2.80 -12.96
CA GLY A 57 -4.19 2.47 -13.78
C GLY A 57 -2.85 2.92 -13.19
N GLU A 58 -2.81 3.95 -12.35
CA GLU A 58 -1.56 4.49 -11.81
C GLU A 58 -0.85 3.52 -10.87
N VAL A 59 -1.60 2.72 -10.09
CA VAL A 59 -1.01 1.69 -9.21
C VAL A 59 -0.26 0.64 -10.03
N GLY A 60 -0.85 0.16 -11.13
CA GLY A 60 -0.20 -0.81 -12.01
C GLY A 60 1.05 -0.26 -12.70
N VAL A 61 1.03 1.02 -13.09
CA VAL A 61 2.21 1.71 -13.66
C VAL A 61 3.29 1.91 -12.60
N ALA A 62 2.92 2.35 -11.39
CA ALA A 62 3.86 2.50 -10.30
C ALA A 62 4.54 1.16 -9.96
N LEU A 63 3.77 0.08 -9.91
CA LEU A 63 4.28 -1.27 -9.63
C LEU A 63 5.07 -1.90 -10.79
N SER A 64 4.95 -1.39 -12.02
CA SER A 64 5.79 -1.86 -13.14
C SER A 64 7.16 -1.18 -13.17
N VAL A 65 7.26 0.02 -12.59
CA VAL A 65 8.49 0.79 -12.46
C VAL A 65 9.22 0.48 -11.14
N ALA A 66 8.46 0.23 -10.08
CA ALA A 66 8.97 -0.08 -8.75
C ALA A 66 8.34 -1.37 -8.21
N GLU A 67 9.08 -2.16 -7.44
CA GLU A 67 8.60 -3.45 -6.92
C GLU A 67 7.50 -3.32 -5.83
N TYR A 68 7.25 -2.10 -5.36
CA TYR A 68 6.23 -1.76 -4.39
C TYR A 68 5.77 -0.31 -4.55
N LEU A 69 4.63 0.01 -3.93
CA LEU A 69 4.11 1.37 -3.80
C LEU A 69 3.90 1.68 -2.33
N LEU A 70 4.45 2.79 -1.86
CA LEU A 70 4.23 3.32 -0.51
C LEU A 70 3.46 4.64 -0.62
N THR A 71 2.29 4.70 0.01
CA THR A 71 1.44 5.89 0.03
C THR A 71 0.89 6.12 1.44
N THR A 72 0.16 7.20 1.63
CA THR A 72 -0.62 7.43 2.86
C THR A 72 -2.10 7.26 2.52
N PRO A 73 -2.91 6.56 3.35
CA PRO A 73 -4.33 6.47 3.12
C PRO A 73 -4.93 7.86 2.97
N SER A 74 -5.52 8.16 1.82
CA SER A 74 -6.31 9.37 1.67
C SER A 74 -7.65 9.11 2.32
N VAL A 75 -7.91 9.79 3.45
CA VAL A 75 -9.26 9.84 3.99
C VAL A 75 -10.05 10.71 3.01
N ALA A 76 -10.65 10.09 1.99
CA ALA A 76 -11.78 10.72 1.33
C ALA A 76 -12.83 10.90 2.44
N ARG A 77 -12.94 12.11 3.00
CA ARG A 77 -14.11 12.46 3.82
C ARG A 77 -15.30 12.11 2.95
N LEU A 78 -16.12 11.15 3.38
CA LEU A 78 -17.46 10.99 2.88
C LEU A 78 -18.20 12.29 3.25
N SER A 79 -18.17 13.25 2.33
CA SER A 79 -18.92 14.50 2.37
C SER A 79 -20.29 14.30 1.75
#